data_AF-A0A5B9QBC1-F1
#
_entry.id   AF-A0A5B9QBC1-F1
#
_cell.length_a   1.000
_cell.length_b   1.000
_cell.length_c   1.000
_cell.angle_alpha   90.00
_cell.angle_beta   90.00
_cell.angle_gamma   90.00
#
_symmetry.space_group_name_H-M   'P 1'
#
loop_
_entity.id
_entity.type
_entity.pdbx_description
1 polymer ?
#
loop_
_entity_poly.entity_id
_entity_poly.type
_entity_poly.pdbx_seq_one_letter_code
_entity_poly.pdbx_strand_id
1 'polypeptide(L)'
;MGDLKQLIKAARSRRNATIQQAREHYAQTVRALQKAARKTSTRRKRHYRPNPDQGGDFSKLNTREAAESVLRELGPLTLVEITVEVMRRGCRSGENPRVVANAIFCALRYHEERGRFSRDGEGRWSIQ
;
A
#
# COMPACT_ATOMS: atom_id res chain seq x y z
N MET A 1 60.63 3.07 35.74
CA MET A 1 60.00 3.73 34.57
C MET A 1 59.40 2.76 33.52
N GLY A 2 59.68 1.45 33.54
CA GLY A 2 59.16 0.50 32.54
C GLY A 2 57.67 0.12 32.70
N ASP A 3 57.19 0.04 33.94
CA ASP A 3 55.85 -0.49 34.28
C ASP A 3 54.68 0.39 33.82
N LEU A 4 54.81 1.71 33.99
CA LEU A 4 53.78 2.68 33.59
C LEU A 4 53.54 2.65 32.07
N LYS A 5 54.60 2.44 31.28
CA LYS A 5 54.49 2.33 29.82
C LYS A 5 53.75 1.06 29.40
N GLN A 6 53.96 -0.05 30.12
CA GLN A 6 53.24 -1.30 29.86
C GLN A 6 51.76 -1.19 30.22
N LEU A 7 51.43 -0.56 31.36
CA LEU A 7 50.05 -0.31 31.79
C LEU A 7 49.28 0.57 30.78
N ILE A 8 49.89 1.66 30.30
CA ILE A 8 49.27 2.54 29.28
C ILE A 8 49.06 1.79 27.97
N LYS A 9 50.01 0.95 27.54
CA LYS A 9 49.89 0.13 26.33
C LYS A 9 48.74 -0.89 26.46
N ALA A 10 48.63 -1.55 27.60
CA ALA A 10 47.54 -2.49 27.88
C ALA A 10 46.17 -1.79 27.91
N ALA A 11 46.07 -0.63 28.56
CA ALA A 11 44.83 0.16 28.60
C ALA A 11 44.37 0.62 27.20
N ARG A 12 45.31 1.09 26.36
CA ARG A 12 45.03 1.46 24.96
C ARG A 12 44.59 0.26 24.13
N SER A 13 45.23 -0.89 24.31
CA SER A 13 44.85 -2.13 23.61
C SER A 13 43.43 -2.57 23.97
N ARG A 14 43.07 -2.57 25.26
CA ARG A 14 41.70 -2.87 25.72
C ARG A 14 40.68 -1.91 25.11
N ARG A 15 40.95 -0.60 25.15
CA ARG A 15 40.07 0.42 24.56
C ARG A 15 39.87 0.19 23.06
N ASN A 16 40.95 -0.08 22.32
CA ASN A 16 40.87 -0.30 20.89
C ASN A 16 40.10 -1.58 20.55
N ALA A 17 40.27 -2.65 21.34
CA ALA A 17 39.47 -3.87 21.19
C ALA A 17 37.98 -3.61 21.42
N THR A 18 37.62 -2.85 22.45
CA THR A 18 36.21 -2.47 22.71
C THR A 18 35.61 -1.64 21.58
N ILE A 19 36.37 -0.66 21.05
CA ILE A 19 35.92 0.16 19.90
C ILE A 19 35.71 -0.73 18.67
N GLN A 20 36.59 -1.69 18.44
CA GLN A 20 36.51 -2.59 17.30
C GLN A 20 35.29 -3.51 17.41
N GLN A 21 35.05 -4.11 18.58
CA GLN A 21 33.85 -4.91 18.84
C GLN A 21 32.55 -4.11 18.64
N ALA A 22 32.51 -2.86 19.10
CA ALA A 22 31.35 -1.99 18.90
C ALA A 22 31.09 -1.70 17.40
N ARG A 23 32.15 -1.48 16.61
CA ARG A 23 32.04 -1.27 15.15
C ARG A 23 31.54 -2.51 14.43
N GLU A 24 32.05 -3.68 14.80
CA GLU A 24 31.63 -4.96 14.23
C GLU A 24 30.16 -5.25 14.54
N HIS A 25 29.74 -5.03 15.79
CA HIS A 25 28.35 -5.20 16.20
C HIS A 25 27.42 -4.24 15.44
N TYR A 26 27.79 -2.97 15.28
CA TYR A 26 27.04 -2.00 14.49
C TYR A 26 26.94 -2.40 13.02
N ALA A 27 28.04 -2.83 12.40
CA ALA A 27 28.04 -3.28 11.00
C ALA A 27 27.15 -4.52 10.80
N GLN A 28 27.16 -5.46 11.74
CA GLN A 28 26.29 -6.64 11.72
C GLN A 28 24.81 -6.27 11.84
N THR A 29 24.46 -5.37 12.76
CA THR A 29 23.08 -4.91 12.93
C THR A 29 22.57 -4.16 11.70
N VAL A 30 23.38 -3.28 11.10
CA VAL A 30 23.02 -2.59 9.85
C VAL A 30 22.79 -3.59 8.71
N ARG A 31 23.66 -4.60 8.54
CA ARG A 31 23.46 -5.66 7.53
C ARG A 31 22.19 -6.46 7.77
N ALA A 32 21.87 -6.79 9.02
CA ALA A 32 20.65 -7.49 9.38
C ALA A 32 19.39 -6.66 9.04
N LEU A 33 19.40 -5.36 9.37
CA LEU A 33 18.33 -4.43 9.03
C LEU A 33 18.13 -4.29 7.51
N GLN A 34 19.22 -4.17 6.75
CA GLN A 34 19.15 -4.13 5.28
C GLN A 34 18.59 -5.43 4.69
N LYS A 35 18.97 -6.59 5.23
CA LYS A 35 18.44 -7.90 4.80
C LYS A 35 16.94 -8.03 5.11
N ALA A 36 16.50 -7.55 6.27
CA ALA A 36 15.08 -7.50 6.63
C ALA A 36 14.29 -6.56 5.71
N ALA A 37 14.81 -5.37 5.40
CA ALA A 37 14.20 -4.43 4.47
C ALA A 37 14.08 -4.98 3.04
N ARG A 38 15.05 -5.77 2.57
CA ARG A 38 14.97 -6.45 1.26
C ARG A 38 13.87 -7.52 1.21
N LYS A 39 13.65 -8.25 2.31
CA LYS A 39 12.55 -9.23 2.42
C LYS A 39 11.16 -8.57 2.43
N THR A 40 11.02 -7.37 2.98
CA THR A 40 9.76 -6.62 2.93
C THR A 40 9.56 -5.89 1.60
N SER A 41 10.64 -5.43 0.96
CA SER A 41 10.61 -4.76 -0.35
C SER A 41 10.15 -5.68 -1.50
N THR A 42 10.45 -6.98 -1.42
CA THR A 42 10.06 -7.97 -2.46
C THR A 42 8.58 -8.34 -2.46
N ARG A 43 7.77 -7.81 -1.52
CA ARG A 43 6.30 -7.97 -1.55
C ARG A 43 5.58 -6.86 -2.34
N ARG A 44 6.31 -5.99 -3.04
CA ARG A 44 5.75 -4.96 -3.94
C ARG A 44 6.22 -5.18 -5.37
N LYS A 45 5.40 -5.94 -6.11
CA LYS A 45 5.19 -5.98 -7.58
C LYS A 45 4.69 -7.37 -7.98
N ARG A 46 3.63 -7.86 -7.34
CA ARG A 46 2.70 -8.69 -8.12
C ARG A 46 1.96 -7.68 -8.98
N HIS A 47 2.39 -7.53 -10.23
CA HIS A 47 1.54 -6.94 -11.25
C HIS A 47 0.24 -7.72 -11.18
N TYR A 48 -0.80 -7.08 -10.66
CA TYR A 48 -2.15 -7.60 -10.71
C TYR A 48 -2.42 -7.86 -12.19
N ARG A 49 -2.45 -9.15 -12.57
CA ARG A 49 -2.92 -9.54 -13.88
C ARG A 49 -4.44 -9.63 -13.74
N PRO A 50 -5.22 -8.82 -14.49
CA PRO A 50 -6.64 -9.09 -14.62
C PRO A 50 -6.84 -10.55 -15.02
N ASN A 51 -7.80 -11.23 -14.40
CA ASN A 51 -8.28 -12.49 -14.95
C ASN A 51 -9.07 -12.15 -16.23
N PRO A 52 -8.64 -12.60 -17.42
CA PRO A 52 -9.32 -12.29 -18.68
C PRO A 52 -10.71 -12.96 -18.78
N ASP A 53 -10.99 -13.99 -17.97
CA ASP A 53 -12.24 -14.75 -17.98
C ASP A 53 -13.38 -14.14 -17.13
N GLN A 54 -13.17 -13.00 -16.47
CA GLN A 54 -14.23 -12.31 -15.71
C GLN A 54 -14.94 -11.22 -16.51
N GLY A 55 -15.03 -11.38 -17.84
CA GLY A 55 -15.85 -10.57 -18.72
C GLY A 55 -17.34 -10.83 -18.55
N GLY A 56 -17.86 -10.71 -17.33
CA GLY A 56 -19.31 -10.60 -17.11
C GLY A 56 -19.83 -9.27 -17.66
N ASP A 57 -21.15 -9.06 -17.65
CA ASP A 57 -21.80 -7.84 -18.16
C ASP A 57 -21.20 -6.52 -17.62
N PHE A 58 -20.57 -6.56 -16.43
CA PHE A 58 -19.84 -5.44 -15.82
C PHE A 58 -18.62 -4.95 -16.62
N SER A 59 -18.00 -5.79 -17.46
CA SER A 59 -16.89 -5.38 -18.32
C SER A 59 -17.31 -4.39 -19.42
N LYS A 60 -18.62 -4.39 -19.78
CA LYS A 60 -19.20 -3.50 -20.78
C LYS A 60 -19.73 -2.19 -20.18
N LEU A 61 -19.91 -2.15 -18.86
CA LEU A 61 -20.42 -0.98 -18.16
C LEU A 61 -19.33 0.09 -18.04
N ASN A 62 -19.74 1.35 -18.19
CA ASN A 62 -18.87 2.46 -17.83
C ASN A 62 -18.70 2.53 -16.30
N THR A 63 -17.68 3.26 -15.85
CA THR A 63 -17.31 3.31 -14.42
C THR A 63 -18.48 3.80 -13.53
N ARG A 64 -19.33 4.68 -14.07
CA ARG A 64 -20.52 5.20 -13.40
C ARG A 64 -21.59 4.12 -13.24
N GLU A 65 -21.94 3.43 -14.32
CA GLU A 65 -22.95 2.37 -14.33
C GLU A 65 -22.56 1.20 -13.44
N ALA A 66 -21.28 0.82 -13.46
CA ALA A 66 -20.76 -0.21 -12.57
C ALA A 66 -20.89 0.21 -11.09
N ALA A 67 -20.52 1.44 -10.74
CA ALA A 67 -20.68 1.97 -9.39
C ALA A 67 -22.15 2.08 -8.97
N GLU A 68 -23.03 2.52 -9.89
CA GLU A 68 -24.47 2.62 -9.67
C GLU A 68 -25.10 1.23 -9.42
N SER A 69 -24.75 0.22 -10.21
CA SER A 69 -25.22 -1.15 -10.00
C SER A 69 -24.78 -1.70 -8.64
N VAL A 70 -23.51 -1.46 -8.25
CA VAL A 70 -22.98 -1.89 -6.96
C VAL A 70 -23.72 -1.22 -5.80
N LEU A 71 -23.97 0.09 -5.89
CA LEU A 71 -24.69 0.85 -4.85
C LEU A 71 -26.18 0.46 -4.76
N ARG A 72 -26.83 0.13 -5.89
CA ARG A 72 -28.22 -0.37 -5.87
C ARG A 72 -28.35 -1.71 -5.16
N GLU A 73 -27.38 -2.60 -5.36
CA GLU A 73 -27.43 -3.96 -4.82
C GLU A 73 -26.97 -4.03 -3.36
N LEU A 74 -25.89 -3.32 -3.02
CA LEU A 74 -25.22 -3.45 -1.72
C LEU A 74 -25.53 -2.29 -0.76
N GLY A 75 -26.22 -1.24 -1.25
CA GLY A 75 -26.55 -0.07 -0.46
C GLY A 75 -25.37 0.91 -0.32
N PRO A 76 -25.38 1.75 0.73
CA PRO A 76 -24.38 2.78 0.92
C PRO A 76 -22.98 2.20 1.19
N LEU A 77 -21.99 2.61 0.39
CA LEU A 77 -20.62 2.08 0.47
C LEU A 77 -19.57 3.17 0.38
N THR A 78 -18.40 2.95 0.99
CA THR A 78 -17.24 3.83 0.83
C THR A 78 -16.63 3.70 -0.57
N LEU A 79 -15.87 4.72 -1.00
CA LEU A 79 -15.19 4.69 -2.30
C LEU A 79 -14.30 3.45 -2.49
N VAL A 80 -13.67 2.98 -1.42
CA VAL A 80 -12.78 1.81 -1.45
C VAL A 80 -13.59 0.54 -1.71
N GLU A 81 -14.71 0.36 -1.00
CA GLU A 81 -15.59 -0.79 -1.17
C GLU A 81 -16.20 -0.84 -2.57
N ILE A 82 -16.67 0.30 -3.08
CA ILE A 82 -17.17 0.41 -4.45
C ILE A 82 -16.08 0.03 -5.45
N THR A 83 -14.85 0.52 -5.27
CA THR A 83 -13.72 0.19 -6.15
C THR A 83 -13.42 -1.30 -6.16
N VAL A 84 -13.39 -1.93 -4.98
CA VAL A 84 -13.14 -3.37 -4.86
C VAL A 84 -14.24 -4.16 -5.55
N GLU A 85 -15.51 -3.82 -5.33
CA GLU A 85 -16.64 -4.53 -5.93
C GLU A 85 -16.71 -4.36 -7.45
N VAL A 86 -16.50 -3.14 -7.95
CA VAL A 86 -16.45 -2.84 -9.40
C VAL A 86 -15.35 -3.66 -10.07
N MET A 87 -14.15 -3.72 -9.48
CA MET A 87 -13.03 -4.50 -10.02
C MET A 87 -13.24 -6.00 -9.87
N ARG A 88 -13.80 -6.46 -8.74
CA ARG A 88 -14.13 -7.88 -8.48
C ARG A 88 -15.13 -8.43 -9.50
N ARG A 89 -16.05 -7.59 -9.96
CA ARG A 89 -17.07 -7.93 -10.97
C ARG A 89 -16.56 -7.81 -12.41
N GLY A 90 -15.30 -7.42 -12.61
CA GLY A 90 -14.65 -7.41 -13.93
C GLY A 90 -14.61 -6.06 -14.63
N CYS A 91 -15.16 -4.99 -14.05
CA CYS A 91 -15.05 -3.65 -14.63
C CYS A 91 -13.64 -3.08 -14.34
N ARG A 92 -12.88 -2.77 -15.39
CA ARG A 92 -11.50 -2.22 -15.31
C ARG A 92 -10.57 -3.05 -14.42
N SER A 93 -10.77 -4.37 -14.39
CA SER A 93 -9.97 -5.32 -13.61
C SER A 93 -8.50 -5.38 -14.04
N GLY A 94 -8.10 -4.75 -15.15
CA GLY A 94 -6.70 -4.66 -15.58
C GLY A 94 -5.95 -3.43 -15.09
N GLU A 95 -6.67 -2.48 -14.50
CA GLU A 95 -6.13 -1.17 -14.19
C GLU A 95 -5.64 -1.06 -12.75
N ASN A 96 -4.85 -0.02 -12.48
CA ASN A 96 -4.43 0.29 -11.13
C ASN A 96 -5.65 0.69 -10.29
N PRO A 97 -5.89 0.07 -9.12
CA PRO A 97 -7.03 0.39 -8.26
C PRO A 97 -7.15 1.88 -7.91
N ARG A 98 -6.04 2.61 -7.83
CA ARG A 98 -6.05 4.07 -7.58
C ARG A 98 -6.64 4.85 -8.75
N VAL A 99 -6.37 4.42 -9.98
CA VAL A 99 -6.93 5.03 -11.20
C VAL A 99 -8.43 4.75 -11.27
N VAL A 100 -8.84 3.51 -10.98
CA VAL A 100 -10.24 3.12 -10.92
C VAL A 100 -10.98 3.91 -9.84
N ALA A 101 -10.43 4.00 -8.62
CA ALA A 101 -11.00 4.77 -7.52
C ALA A 101 -11.15 6.26 -7.88
N ASN A 102 -10.15 6.86 -8.52
CA ASN A 102 -10.23 8.26 -8.97
C ASN A 102 -11.32 8.45 -10.03
N ALA A 103 -11.45 7.52 -10.99
CA ALA A 103 -12.49 7.57 -12.01
C ALA A 103 -13.90 7.41 -11.40
N ILE A 104 -14.08 6.50 -10.45
CA ILE A 104 -15.33 6.33 -9.69
C ILE A 104 -15.64 7.63 -8.94
N PHE A 105 -14.66 8.18 -8.21
CA PHE A 105 -14.85 9.42 -7.45
C PHE A 105 -15.28 10.59 -8.34
N CYS A 106 -14.59 10.82 -9.46
CA CYS A 106 -14.97 11.88 -10.40
C CYS A 106 -16.38 11.66 -10.97
N ALA A 107 -16.73 10.42 -11.30
CA ALA A 107 -18.07 10.10 -11.82
C ALA A 107 -19.16 10.34 -10.77
N LEU A 108 -18.97 9.85 -9.54
CA LEU A 108 -19.94 10.04 -8.45
C LEU A 108 -20.10 11.51 -8.10
N ARG A 109 -19.00 12.25 -7.96
CA ARG A 109 -19.01 13.68 -7.63
C ARG A 109 -19.68 14.54 -8.71
N TYR A 110 -19.42 14.25 -9.99
CA TYR A 110 -20.09 14.94 -11.09
C TYR A 110 -21.61 14.77 -11.06
N HIS A 111 -22.08 13.61 -10.60
CA HIS A 111 -23.50 13.29 -10.52
C HIS A 111 -24.13 13.59 -9.14
N GLU A 112 -23.32 13.85 -8.12
CA GLU A 112 -23.73 14.40 -6.82
C GLU A 112 -24.35 15.80 -7.00
N GLU A 113 -23.69 16.66 -7.79
CA GLU A 113 -24.19 18.00 -8.14
C GLU A 113 -25.52 17.95 -8.91
N ARG A 114 -25.89 16.78 -9.45
CA ARG A 114 -27.14 16.54 -10.18
C ARG A 114 -28.19 15.78 -9.36
N GLY A 115 -27.94 15.55 -8.07
CA GLY A 115 -28.87 14.89 -7.15
C GLY A 115 -29.08 13.40 -7.43
N ARG A 116 -28.15 12.71 -8.09
CA ARG A 116 -28.26 11.26 -8.32
C ARG A 116 -27.53 10.42 -7.27
N PHE A 117 -26.51 11.00 -6.66
CA PHE A 117 -25.75 10.38 -5.59
C PHE A 117 -25.64 11.34 -4.43
N SER A 118 -25.51 10.80 -3.23
CA SER A 118 -25.19 11.59 -2.05
C SER A 118 -24.07 10.94 -1.26
N ARG A 119 -23.26 11.77 -0.60
CA ARG A 119 -22.19 11.33 0.28
C ARG A 119 -22.51 11.71 1.72
N ASP A 120 -22.48 10.73 2.60
CA ASP A 120 -22.70 10.96 4.04
C ASP A 120 -21.44 11.51 4.74
N GLY A 121 -21.59 11.89 6.02
CA GLY A 121 -20.48 12.39 6.84
C GLY A 121 -19.37 11.37 7.13
N GLU A 122 -19.65 10.07 6.95
CA GLU A 122 -18.68 8.99 7.06
C GLU A 122 -17.95 8.71 5.73
N GLY A 123 -18.38 9.39 4.66
CA GLY A 123 -17.81 9.26 3.32
C GLY A 123 -18.34 8.07 2.52
N ARG A 124 -19.48 7.49 2.92
CA ARG A 124 -20.22 6.49 2.14
C ARG A 124 -21.08 7.18 1.10
N TRP A 125 -21.12 6.59 -0.08
CA TRP A 125 -21.94 7.02 -1.20
C TRP A 125 -23.22 6.21 -1.24
N SER A 126 -24.32 6.88 -1.56
CA SER A 126 -25.63 6.26 -1.77
C SER A 126 -26.29 6.83 -3.03
N ILE A 127 -27.29 6.13 -3.54
CA ILE A 127 -28.16 6.60 -4.63
C ILE A 127 -29.35 7.32 -4.01
N GLN A 128 -29.73 8.46 -4.58
CA GLN A 128 -30.95 9.19 -4.23
C GLN A 128 -32.16 8.72 -5.04
#